data_AF-A0AA39XSN0-F1
#
_entry.id   AF-A0AA39XSN0-F1
#
_cell.length_a   1.000
_cell.length_b   1.000
_cell.length_c   1.000
_cell.angle_alpha   90.00
_cell.angle_beta   90.00
_cell.angle_gamma   90.00
#
_symmetry.space_group_name_H-M   'P 1'
#
loop_
_entity.id
_entity.type
_entity.pdbx_description
1 polymer ?
#
loop_
_entity_poly.entity_id
_entity_poly.type
_entity_poly.pdbx_seq_one_letter_code
_entity_poly.pdbx_strand_id
1 'polypeptide(L)'
;MRRPSRAASLLALLIPAAFAEVIIVSCIGDAATRKAKDLITNTGGEIIYEYRLVGPQLAAAVSSLALAEIESHPLFNTECSFFLDKMIPPPKPVQT
;
A
#
# COMPACT_ATOMS: atom_id res chain seq x y z
N MET A 1 19.51 50.57 5.81
CA MET A 1 18.51 49.60 6.29
C MET A 1 18.63 48.34 5.46
N ARG A 2 19.03 47.24 6.10
CA ARG A 2 19.20 45.91 5.48
C ARG A 2 17.81 45.28 5.32
N ARG A 3 17.39 44.95 4.09
CA ARG A 3 16.29 44.00 3.87
C ARG A 3 16.89 42.74 3.21
N PRO A 4 17.07 41.65 3.98
CA PRO A 4 17.54 40.38 3.47
C PRO A 4 16.47 39.67 2.62
N SER A 5 16.99 38.88 1.69
CA SER A 5 16.34 38.03 0.71
C SER A 5 15.07 37.31 1.16
N ARG A 6 14.03 37.36 0.32
CA ARG A 6 12.92 36.39 0.31
C ARG A 6 13.37 35.12 -0.43
N ALA A 7 14.25 34.33 0.17
CA ALA A 7 14.38 32.91 -0.18
C ALA A 7 13.31 32.17 0.62
N ALA A 8 12.08 32.18 0.12
CA ALA A 8 11.01 31.38 0.68
C ALA A 8 11.32 29.91 0.36
N SER A 9 11.56 29.16 1.43
CA SER A 9 11.80 27.72 1.49
C SER A 9 11.19 26.91 0.36
N LEU A 10 12.04 26.46 -0.56
CA LEU A 10 11.77 25.35 -1.47
C LEU A 10 12.06 24.01 -0.76
N LEU A 11 11.50 23.87 0.45
CA LEU A 11 11.46 22.64 1.24
C LEU A 11 10.05 22.07 1.16
N ALA A 12 9.65 21.69 -0.05
CA ALA A 12 8.49 20.86 -0.29
C ALA A 12 8.95 19.66 -1.10
N LEU A 13 8.50 18.46 -0.72
CA LEU A 13 8.80 17.13 -1.27
C LEU A 13 10.05 16.40 -0.76
N LEU A 14 10.13 16.11 0.53
CA LEU A 14 10.91 14.96 1.03
C LEU A 14 10.26 14.35 2.29
N ILE A 15 9.13 13.65 2.14
CA ILE A 15 8.56 12.73 3.15
C ILE A 15 7.82 11.62 2.36
N PRO A 16 7.89 10.32 2.73
CA PRO A 16 8.99 9.39 2.55
C PRO A 16 8.55 8.12 1.77
N ALA A 17 9.01 7.92 0.54
CA ALA A 17 8.75 6.69 -0.22
C ALA A 17 9.54 5.44 0.28
N ALA A 18 10.14 5.51 1.48
CA ALA A 18 11.14 4.54 1.94
C ALA A 18 10.61 3.48 2.93
N PHE A 19 9.33 3.55 3.35
CA PHE A 19 8.76 2.65 4.38
C PHE A 19 7.46 1.96 3.98
N ALA A 20 7.13 1.97 2.68
CA ALA A 20 5.98 1.23 2.18
C ALA A 20 6.35 -0.26 2.07
N GLU A 21 5.77 -1.07 2.93
CA GLU A 21 5.80 -2.52 2.83
C GLU A 21 4.80 -2.94 1.73
N VAL A 22 5.26 -3.75 0.78
CA VAL A 22 4.37 -4.29 -0.25
C VAL A 22 3.81 -5.62 0.22
N ILE A 23 2.48 -5.68 0.38
CA ILE A 23 1.76 -6.89 0.73
C ILE A 23 0.98 -7.42 -0.46
N ILE A 24 0.93 -8.74 -0.56
CA ILE A 24 -0.03 -9.45 -1.41
C ILE A 24 -1.17 -9.92 -0.53
N VAL A 25 -2.39 -9.59 -0.90
CA VAL A 25 -3.61 -10.07 -0.26
C VAL A 25 -4.35 -10.98 -1.23
N SER A 26 -4.55 -12.23 -0.84
CA SER A 26 -5.35 -13.20 -1.58
C SER A 26 -6.64 -13.48 -0.83
N CYS A 27 -7.79 -13.24 -1.45
CA CYS A 27 -9.10 -13.39 -0.83
C CYS A 27 -9.96 -14.45 -1.55
N ILE A 28 -10.88 -15.07 -0.80
CA ILE A 28 -11.86 -16.02 -1.33
C ILE A 28 -13.06 -15.23 -1.90
N GLY A 29 -13.00 -14.95 -3.20
CA GLY A 29 -14.08 -14.33 -3.97
C GLY A 29 -14.08 -12.80 -4.02
N ASP A 30 -14.86 -12.25 -4.94
CA ASP A 30 -14.88 -10.81 -5.26
C ASP A 30 -15.50 -9.94 -4.14
N ALA A 31 -16.33 -10.52 -3.27
CA ALA A 31 -16.90 -9.81 -2.13
C ALA A 31 -15.85 -9.56 -1.04
N ALA A 32 -15.08 -10.59 -0.66
CA ALA A 32 -13.98 -10.46 0.30
C ALA A 32 -12.86 -9.56 -0.24
N THR A 33 -12.56 -9.66 -1.53
CA THR A 33 -11.57 -8.80 -2.21
C THR A 33 -11.92 -7.32 -2.11
N ARG A 34 -13.20 -6.95 -2.35
CA ARG A 34 -13.64 -5.56 -2.19
C ARG A 34 -13.52 -5.07 -0.75
N LYS A 35 -13.94 -5.88 0.23
CA LYS A 35 -13.78 -5.54 1.65
C LYS A 35 -12.31 -5.34 2.03
N ALA A 36 -11.41 -6.18 1.53
CA ALA A 36 -9.98 -6.05 1.76
C ALA A 36 -9.43 -4.76 1.15
N LYS A 37 -9.84 -4.43 -0.08
CA LYS A 37 -9.49 -3.18 -0.74
C LYS A 37 -9.92 -1.95 0.05
N ASP A 38 -11.18 -1.95 0.51
CA ASP A 38 -11.72 -0.85 1.31
C ASP A 38 -10.95 -0.69 2.62
N LEU A 39 -10.65 -1.80 3.30
CA LEU A 39 -9.87 -1.78 4.53
C LEU A 39 -8.46 -1.20 4.30
N ILE A 40 -7.74 -1.71 3.30
CA ILE A 40 -6.37 -1.26 2.97
C ILE A 40 -6.37 0.24 2.66
N THR A 41 -7.35 0.71 1.90
CA THR A 41 -7.46 2.14 1.55
C THR A 41 -7.77 2.99 2.78
N ASN A 42 -8.65 2.52 3.67
CA ASN A 42 -9.03 3.22 4.89
C ASN A 42 -7.90 3.31 5.92
N THR A 43 -6.99 2.33 5.96
CA THR A 43 -5.79 2.37 6.82
C THR A 43 -4.66 3.21 6.22
N GLY A 44 -4.90 3.89 5.09
CA GLY A 44 -3.92 4.71 4.40
C GLY A 44 -2.94 3.93 3.52
N GLY A 45 -3.24 2.67 3.23
CA GLY A 45 -2.56 1.89 2.21
C GLY A 45 -2.96 2.27 0.79
N GLU A 46 -2.07 2.00 -0.16
CA GLU A 46 -2.27 2.27 -1.57
C GLU A 46 -2.28 0.96 -2.36
N ILE A 47 -3.36 0.71 -3.11
CA ILE A 47 -3.43 -0.45 -4.00
C ILE A 47 -2.58 -0.19 -5.23
N ILE A 48 -1.57 -1.04 -5.44
CA ILE A 48 -0.64 -0.93 -6.57
C ILE A 48 -1.18 -1.71 -7.77
N TYR A 49 -1.61 -2.96 -7.53
CA TYR A 49 -2.11 -3.85 -8.58
C TYR A 49 -3.25 -4.72 -8.09
N GLU A 50 -4.16 -5.03 -9.01
CA GLU A 50 -5.14 -6.10 -8.86
C GLU A 50 -4.82 -7.16 -9.91
N TYR A 51 -4.71 -8.42 -9.49
CA TYR A 51 -4.38 -9.52 -10.40
C TYR A 51 -5.22 -10.75 -10.10
N ARG A 52 -5.44 -11.57 -11.12
CA ARG A 52 -6.23 -12.80 -11.07
C ARG A 52 -5.38 -13.97 -11.55
N LEU A 53 -4.61 -14.58 -10.64
CA LEU A 53 -3.77 -15.74 -10.96
C LEU A 53 -4.48 -17.06 -10.66
N VAL A 54 -4.74 -17.34 -9.38
CA VAL A 54 -5.52 -18.52 -8.91
C VAL A 54 -6.84 -18.08 -8.26
N GLY A 55 -7.06 -16.77 -8.17
CA GLY A 55 -8.19 -16.09 -7.56
C GLY A 55 -7.94 -14.59 -7.56
N PRO A 56 -8.89 -13.77 -7.07
CA PRO A 56 -8.69 -12.32 -6.95
C PRO A 56 -7.64 -12.01 -5.88
N GLN A 57 -6.60 -11.29 -6.28
CA GLN A 57 -5.49 -10.88 -5.43
C GLN A 57 -5.19 -9.39 -5.61
N LEU A 58 -4.73 -8.77 -4.53
CA LEU A 58 -4.38 -7.35 -4.47
C LEU A 58 -2.93 -7.21 -4.02
N ALA A 59 -2.14 -6.40 -4.71
CA ALA A 59 -0.87 -5.91 -4.18
C ALA A 59 -1.09 -4.49 -3.66
N ALA A 60 -0.68 -4.24 -2.43
CA ALA A 60 -0.80 -2.94 -1.79
C ALA A 60 0.51 -2.51 -1.14
N ALA A 61 0.82 -1.22 -1.24
CA ALA A 61 1.82 -0.55 -0.42
C ALA A 61 1.15 -0.08 0.87
N VAL A 62 1.62 -0.58 2.00
CA VAL A 62 1.09 -0.22 3.32
C VAL A 62 2.22 0.24 4.23
N SER A 63 1.93 1.14 5.17
CA SER A 63 2.87 1.42 6.26
C SER A 63 2.86 0.27 7.26
N SER A 64 3.92 0.14 8.07
CA SER A 64 3.97 -0.89 9.14
C SER A 64 2.84 -0.76 10.16
N LEU A 65 2.33 0.45 10.38
CA LEU A 65 1.16 0.68 11.24
C LEU A 65 -0.12 0.14 10.58
N ALA A 66 -0.33 0.45 9.31
CA ALA A 66 -1.47 -0.03 8.54
C ALA A 66 -1.45 -1.56 8.41
N LEU A 67 -0.25 -2.16 8.27
CA LEU A 67 -0.09 -3.60 8.26
C LEU A 67 -0.62 -4.23 9.55
N ALA A 68 -0.18 -3.75 10.73
CA ALA A 68 -0.62 -4.30 12.01
C ALA A 68 -2.16 -4.22 12.19
N GLU A 69 -2.78 -3.14 11.69
CA GLU A 69 -4.24 -2.99 11.70
C GLU A 69 -4.92 -4.00 10.77
N ILE A 70 -4.40 -4.17 9.55
CA ILE A 70 -4.90 -5.14 8.56
C ILE A 70 -4.78 -6.57 9.08
N GLU A 71 -3.64 -6.94 9.67
CA GLU A 71 -3.38 -8.28 10.22
C GLU A 71 -4.35 -8.62 11.37
N SER A 72 -4.70 -7.62 12.19
CA SER A 72 -5.64 -7.79 13.29
C SER A 72 -7.10 -7.91 12.85
N HIS A 73 -7.43 -7.56 11.60
CA HIS A 73 -8.80 -7.50 11.12
C HIS A 73 -9.38 -8.90 10.86
N PRO A 74 -10.60 -9.23 11.33
CA PRO A 74 -11.19 -10.57 11.22
C PRO A 74 -11.22 -11.14 9.79
N LEU A 75 -11.38 -10.27 8.80
CA LEU A 75 -11.37 -10.62 7.36
C LEU A 75 -10.15 -11.45 6.97
N PHE A 76 -8.96 -11.13 7.52
CA PHE A 76 -7.68 -11.76 7.20
C PHE A 76 -7.43 -13.06 7.97
N ASN A 77 -8.37 -13.46 8.84
CA ASN A 77 -8.35 -14.76 9.51
C ASN A 77 -9.37 -15.73 8.91
N THR A 78 -10.39 -15.23 8.20
CA THR A 78 -11.52 -16.03 7.71
C THR A 78 -11.57 -16.16 6.19
N GLU A 79 -11.32 -15.07 5.47
CA GLU A 79 -11.62 -14.97 4.03
C GLU A 79 -10.44 -14.51 3.18
N CYS A 80 -9.42 -13.90 3.80
CA CYS A 80 -8.23 -13.40 3.12
C CYS A 80 -6.97 -13.93 3.81
N SER A 81 -5.88 -14.05 3.05
CA SER A 81 -4.54 -14.32 3.57
C SER A 81 -3.59 -13.30 2.96
N PHE A 82 -2.64 -12.81 3.75
CA PHE A 82 -1.62 -11.89 3.27
C PHE A 82 -0.25 -12.57 3.22
N PHE A 83 0.55 -12.16 2.25
CA PHE A 83 1.93 -12.58 2.10
C PHE A 83 2.79 -11.32 2.08
N LEU A 84 3.72 -11.23 3.04
CA LEU A 84 4.79 -10.24 3.03
C LEU A 84 5.81 -10.69 1.99
N ASP A 85 5.63 -10.23 0.76
CA ASP A 85 6.53 -10.60 -0.31
C ASP A 85 7.77 -9.70 -0.24
N LYS A 86 8.79 -10.21 0.46
CA LYS A 86 10.14 -9.61 0.49
C LYS A 86 10.84 -9.68 -0.89
N MET A 87 10.20 -10.23 -1.91
CA MET A 87 10.78 -10.48 -3.23
C MET A 87 9.84 -10.12 -4.40
N ILE A 88 8.88 -9.19 -4.27
CA ILE A 88 8.35 -8.52 -5.48
C ILE A 88 9.36 -7.43 -5.82
N PRO A 89 10.25 -7.61 -6.81
CA PRO A 89 11.02 -6.49 -7.31
C PRO A 89 10.01 -5.42 -7.73
N PRO A 90 10.24 -4.14 -7.38
CA PRO A 90 9.35 -3.08 -7.82
C PRO A 90 9.16 -3.22 -9.34
N PRO A 91 7.91 -3.11 -9.84
CA PRO A 91 7.64 -3.19 -11.26
C PRO A 91 8.59 -2.20 -11.95
N LYS A 92 9.37 -2.70 -12.92
CA LYS A 92 10.12 -1.78 -13.77
C LYS A 92 9.12 -0.77 -14.33
N PRO A 93 9.40 0.54 -14.29
CA PRO A 93 8.50 1.51 -14.86
C PRO A 93 8.24 1.10 -16.32
N VAL A 94 7.00 0.77 -16.63
CA VAL A 94 6.55 0.67 -18.01
C VAL A 94 6.52 2.11 -18.49
N GLN A 95 7.60 2.53 -19.17
CA GLN A 95 7.60 3.77 -19.92
C GLN A 95 6.46 3.66 -20.93
N THR A 96 5.39 4.42 -20.69
CA THR A 96 4.37 4.71 -21.70
C THR A 96 4.69 6.04 -22.34
#